data_AF-A0A0A9YLS4-F1
#
_entry.id   AF-A0A0A9YLS4-F1
#
_cell.length_a   1.000
_cell.length_b   1.000
_cell.length_c   1.000
_cell.angle_alpha   90.00
_cell.angle_beta   90.00
_cell.angle_gamma   90.00
#
_symmetry.space_group_name_H-M   'P 1'
#
loop_
_entity.id
_entity.type
_entity.pdbx_description
1 polymer ?
#
loop_
_entity_poly.entity_id
_entity_poly.type
_entity_poly.pdbx_seq_one_letter_code
_entity_poly.pdbx_strand_id
1 'polypeptide(L)'
;MYMVAKNITKPHLIADGYLKPDDDPKTRLHEELNRFYDEIVNNKEKLQKLKKSSYASSSKAKKVNKNHGNKTESEPVFIFHGGDKPDLVDMDVFGVLQSVRGHRVYNDIMNDTRLSPWLTEMDKLLGKEAYTTATQRSL
;
A
#
# COMPACT_ATOMS: atom_id res chain seq x y z
N MET A 1 -18.94 -9.20 6.48
CA MET A 1 -17.59 -9.66 6.12
C MET A 1 -16.87 -10.33 7.29
N TYR A 2 -16.42 -9.63 8.34
CA TYR A 2 -15.67 -10.29 9.42
C TYR A 2 -16.40 -11.41 10.18
N MET A 3 -17.72 -11.31 10.38
CA MET A 3 -18.49 -12.40 11.02
C MET A 3 -18.47 -13.69 10.17
N VAL A 4 -18.59 -13.55 8.85
CA VAL A 4 -18.50 -14.71 7.93
C VAL A 4 -17.08 -15.27 7.93
N ALA A 5 -16.07 -14.40 7.87
CA ALA A 5 -14.68 -14.83 7.95
C ALA A 5 -14.40 -15.62 9.25
N LYS A 6 -14.92 -15.17 10.39
CA LYS A 6 -14.73 -15.83 11.69
C LYS A 6 -15.50 -17.14 11.84
N ASN A 7 -16.75 -17.20 11.37
CA ASN A 7 -17.63 -18.32 11.69
C ASN A 7 -17.73 -19.37 10.57
N ILE A 8 -17.47 -18.98 9.31
CA ILE A 8 -17.64 -19.84 8.14
C ILE A 8 -16.28 -20.15 7.51
N THR A 9 -15.46 -19.12 7.27
CA THR A 9 -14.23 -19.28 6.48
C THR A 9 -13.04 -19.74 7.32
N LYS A 10 -12.91 -19.25 8.56
CA LYS A 10 -11.78 -19.55 9.47
C LYS A 10 -11.52 -21.06 9.64
N PRO A 11 -12.52 -21.94 9.87
CA PRO A 11 -12.27 -23.38 9.98
C PRO A 11 -11.57 -23.97 8.74
N HIS A 12 -11.99 -23.56 7.53
CA HIS A 12 -11.36 -24.01 6.29
C HIS A 12 -9.95 -23.45 6.13
N LEU A 13 -9.74 -22.16 6.43
CA LEU A 13 -8.41 -21.55 6.37
C LEU A 13 -7.42 -22.19 7.36
N ILE A 14 -7.90 -22.66 8.51
CA ILE A 14 -7.07 -23.44 9.45
C ILE A 14 -6.74 -24.81 8.88
N ALA A 15 -7.73 -25.51 8.33
CA ALA A 15 -7.53 -26.84 7.73
C ALA A 15 -6.52 -26.79 6.56
N ASP A 16 -6.57 -25.73 5.76
CA ASP A 16 -5.69 -25.51 4.61
C ASP A 16 -4.33 -24.90 4.99
N GLY A 17 -4.11 -24.57 6.27
CA GLY A 17 -2.84 -24.01 6.76
C GLY A 17 -2.61 -22.52 6.47
N TYR A 18 -3.63 -21.78 6.02
CA TYR A 18 -3.56 -20.35 5.76
C TYR A 18 -3.78 -19.47 7.00
N LEU A 19 -4.32 -20.03 8.08
CA LEU A 19 -4.59 -19.32 9.32
C LEU A 19 -4.30 -20.21 10.54
N LYS A 20 -3.79 -19.64 11.63
CA LYS A 20 -3.63 -20.39 12.89
C LYS A 20 -4.94 -20.45 13.66
N PRO A 21 -5.13 -21.44 14.56
CA PRO A 21 -6.35 -21.56 15.36
C PRO A 21 -6.67 -20.31 16.21
N ASP A 22 -5.64 -19.65 16.73
CA ASP A 22 -5.71 -18.47 17.59
C ASP A 22 -5.79 -17.13 16.85
N ASP A 23 -5.48 -17.10 15.54
CA ASP A 23 -5.52 -15.87 14.75
C ASP A 23 -6.94 -15.29 14.66
N ASP A 24 -7.07 -13.98 14.79
CA ASP A 24 -8.30 -13.27 14.45
C ASP A 24 -8.28 -12.84 12.97
N PRO A 25 -9.29 -13.18 12.16
CA PRO A 25 -9.29 -12.84 10.73
C PRO A 25 -9.23 -11.34 10.42
N LYS A 26 -9.79 -10.46 11.28
CA LYS A 26 -9.68 -9.01 11.07
C LYS A 26 -8.22 -8.59 11.28
N THR A 27 -7.64 -8.97 12.41
CA THR A 27 -6.24 -8.67 12.73
C THR A 27 -5.30 -9.18 11.63
N ARG A 28 -5.47 -10.44 11.22
CA ARG A 28 -4.63 -11.05 10.18
C ARG A 28 -4.72 -10.30 8.84
N LEU A 29 -5.92 -9.92 8.41
CA LEU A 29 -6.09 -9.13 7.19
C LEU A 29 -5.38 -7.79 7.30
N HIS A 30 -5.54 -7.09 8.42
CA HIS A 30 -4.91 -5.79 8.65
C HIS A 30 -3.39 -5.88 8.65
N GLU A 31 -2.83 -6.93 9.24
CA GLU A 31 -1.39 -7.23 9.21
C GLU A 31 -0.90 -7.46 7.78
N GLU A 32 -1.61 -8.24 6.96
CA GLU A 32 -1.23 -8.47 5.56
C GLU A 32 -1.23 -7.18 4.73
N LEU A 33 -2.25 -6.33 4.90
CA LEU A 33 -2.33 -5.04 4.21
C LEU A 33 -1.20 -4.09 4.66
N ASN A 34 -0.88 -4.13 5.95
CA ASN A 34 0.23 -3.38 6.52
C ASN A 34 1.59 -3.91 6.02
N ARG A 35 1.75 -5.23 5.87
CA ARG A 35 2.95 -5.84 5.27
C ARG A 35 3.11 -5.40 3.81
N PHE A 36 2.03 -5.45 3.03
CA PHE A 36 2.05 -4.98 1.65
C PHE A 36 2.48 -3.50 1.56
N TYR A 37 1.94 -2.64 2.42
CA TYR A 37 2.37 -1.25 2.49
C TYR A 37 3.86 -1.11 2.86
N ASP A 38 4.34 -1.89 3.83
CA ASP A 38 5.76 -1.89 4.21
C ASP A 38 6.65 -2.36 3.05
N GLU A 39 6.20 -3.34 2.26
CA GLU A 39 6.93 -3.79 1.07
C GLU A 39 7.11 -2.65 0.06
N ILE A 40 6.08 -1.84 -0.18
CA ILE A 40 6.17 -0.63 -1.02
C ILE A 40 7.22 0.34 -0.46
N VAL A 41 7.12 0.63 0.84
CA VAL A 41 8.03 1.58 1.51
C VAL A 41 9.47 1.05 1.52
N ASN A 42 9.69 -0.24 1.70
CA ASN A 42 11.02 -0.84 1.78
C ASN A 42 11.65 -1.07 0.40
N ASN A 43 10.86 -1.33 -0.64
CA ASN A 43 11.35 -1.44 -2.02
C ASN A 43 11.97 -0.12 -2.51
N LYS A 44 11.60 1.02 -1.89
CA LYS A 44 12.26 2.33 -2.00
C LYS A 44 13.78 2.23 -1.82
N GLU A 45 14.27 1.53 -0.80
CA GLU A 45 15.70 1.47 -0.51
C GLU A 45 16.48 0.70 -1.59
N LYS A 46 15.86 -0.36 -2.13
CA LYS A 46 16.45 -1.19 -3.17
C LYS A 46 16.48 -0.47 -4.52
N LEU A 47 15.39 0.18 -4.90
CA LEU A 47 15.30 0.95 -6.14
C LEU A 47 16.21 2.18 -6.14
N GLN A 48 16.37 2.85 -4.99
CA GLN A 48 17.36 3.92 -4.86
C GLN A 48 18.81 3.43 -5.00
N LYS A 49 19.16 2.28 -4.40
CA LYS A 49 20.48 1.64 -4.56
C LYS A 49 20.77 1.29 -6.03
N LEU A 50 19.78 0.76 -6.75
CA LEU A 50 19.88 0.42 -8.17
C LEU A 50 20.05 1.65 -9.06
N LYS A 51 19.27 2.73 -8.84
CA LYS A 51 19.43 3.99 -9.57
C LYS A 51 20.83 4.58 -9.35
N LYS A 52 21.32 4.64 -8.09
CA LYS A 52 22.68 5.12 -7.76
C LYS A 52 23.80 4.29 -8.42
N SER A 53 23.65 2.96 -8.51
CA SER A 53 24.61 2.08 -9.19
C SER A 53 24.63 2.24 -10.70
N SER A 54 23.49 2.56 -11.33
CA SER A 54 23.39 2.80 -12.77
C SER A 54 24.08 4.11 -13.20
N TYR A 55 23.94 5.19 -12.41
CA TYR A 55 24.61 6.47 -12.67
C TYR A 55 26.14 6.44 -12.46
N ALA A 56 26.65 5.48 -11.67
CA ALA A 56 28.09 5.30 -11.47
C ALA A 56 28.81 4.76 -12.72
N SER A 57 28.10 4.11 -13.64
CA SER A 57 28.67 3.56 -14.88
C SER A 57 28.64 4.54 -16.06
N SER A 58 27.97 5.70 -15.93
CA SER A 58 27.81 6.68 -17.04
C SER A 58 28.59 7.98 -16.85
N SER A 59 29.37 8.14 -15.78
CA SER A 59 29.97 9.44 -15.45
C SER A 59 31.46 9.52 -15.80
N LYS A 60 31.78 9.61 -17.10
CA LYS A 60 33.00 10.29 -17.58
C LYS A 60 32.59 11.55 -18.38
N ALA A 61 32.09 12.59 -17.71
CA ALA A 61 32.14 13.97 -18.22
C ALA A 61 31.71 15.02 -17.17
N LYS A 62 32.56 16.05 -17.05
CA LYS A 62 32.30 17.44 -16.60
C LYS A 62 31.88 17.71 -15.15
N LYS A 63 32.89 18.11 -14.37
CA LYS A 63 32.75 19.04 -13.23
C LYS A 63 32.09 20.34 -13.70
N VAL A 64 30.93 20.67 -13.14
CA VAL A 64 30.44 22.05 -13.02
C VAL A 64 30.08 22.26 -11.55
N ASN A 65 30.76 23.23 -10.94
CA ASN A 65 30.61 23.62 -9.56
C ASN A 65 29.50 24.68 -9.44
N LYS A 66 28.46 24.43 -8.63
CA LYS A 66 27.55 25.47 -8.13
C LYS A 66 27.08 25.11 -6.72
N ASN A 67 27.56 25.87 -5.74
CA ASN A 67 26.96 26.05 -4.41
C ASN A 67 25.51 26.48 -4.55
N HIS A 68 24.55 25.93 -3.81
CA HIS A 68 23.30 26.59 -3.38
C HIS A 68 22.64 25.78 -2.25
N GLY A 69 22.46 26.43 -1.08
CA GLY A 69 21.41 26.24 -0.07
C GLY A 69 21.02 24.83 0.39
N ASN A 70 21.09 24.59 1.71
CA ASN A 70 20.47 23.46 2.40
C ASN A 70 18.95 23.38 2.08
N LYS A 71 18.58 22.70 0.99
CA LYS A 71 17.29 22.03 0.87
C LYS A 71 17.46 20.70 1.59
N THR A 72 16.72 20.50 2.67
CA THR A 72 16.30 19.16 3.07
C THR A 72 15.52 18.56 1.89
N GLU A 73 16.26 17.92 0.97
CA GLU A 73 15.69 17.07 -0.07
C GLU A 73 15.01 15.91 0.66
N SER A 74 13.71 16.05 0.93
CA SER A 74 12.89 14.91 1.30
C SER A 74 12.99 13.91 0.15
N GLU A 75 13.62 12.76 0.42
CA GLU A 75 13.77 11.69 -0.57
C GLU A 75 12.44 11.39 -1.28
N PRO A 76 12.45 11.03 -2.57
CA PRO A 76 11.22 10.68 -3.29
C PRO A 76 10.48 9.57 -2.54
N VAL A 77 9.26 9.87 -2.13
CA VAL A 77 8.34 8.91 -1.50
C VAL A 77 7.63 8.17 -2.63
N PHE A 78 8.04 6.94 -2.91
CA PHE A 78 7.30 6.07 -3.83
C PHE A 78 6.02 5.62 -3.13
N ILE A 79 4.90 5.85 -3.80
CA ILE A 79 3.57 5.58 -3.25
C ILE A 79 3.11 4.18 -3.64
N PHE A 80 3.52 3.66 -4.79
CA PHE A 80 3.05 2.39 -5.36
C PHE A 80 4.12 1.29 -5.29
N HIS A 81 3.69 0.04 -5.35
CA HIS A 81 4.59 -1.11 -5.47
C HIS A 81 5.45 -1.02 -6.76
N GLY A 82 4.87 -0.57 -7.87
CA GLY A 82 5.57 -0.26 -9.11
C GLY A 82 6.49 0.98 -9.07
N GLY A 83 6.62 1.63 -7.91
CA GLY A 83 7.44 2.83 -7.71
C GLY A 83 6.67 4.11 -8.00
N ASP A 84 7.00 4.76 -9.12
CA ASP A 84 6.39 6.05 -9.52
C ASP A 84 4.96 5.89 -10.07
N LYS A 85 4.61 4.68 -10.54
CA LYS A 85 3.31 4.34 -11.12
C LYS A 85 2.89 2.95 -10.64
N PRO A 86 1.59 2.66 -10.57
CA PRO A 86 1.12 1.33 -10.20
C PRO A 86 1.53 0.28 -11.24
N ASP A 87 1.93 -0.90 -10.76
CA ASP A 87 2.15 -2.09 -11.57
C ASP A 87 0.96 -3.07 -11.48
N LEU A 88 1.14 -4.30 -11.98
CA LEU A 88 0.08 -5.32 -11.92
C LEU A 88 -0.27 -5.73 -10.49
N VAL A 89 0.70 -5.73 -9.57
CA VAL A 89 0.47 -6.10 -8.17
C VAL A 89 -0.39 -5.02 -7.51
N ASP A 90 -0.06 -3.74 -7.75
CA ASP A 90 -0.89 -2.63 -7.28
C ASP A 90 -2.34 -2.76 -7.79
N MET A 91 -2.51 -3.09 -9.07
CA MET A 91 -3.83 -3.23 -9.69
C MET A 91 -4.64 -4.39 -9.11
N ASP A 92 -4.02 -5.55 -8.89
CA ASP A 92 -4.68 -6.73 -8.33
C ASP A 92 -5.15 -6.47 -6.89
N VAL A 93 -4.28 -5.92 -6.05
CA VAL A 93 -4.63 -5.56 -4.67
C VAL A 93 -5.74 -4.52 -4.66
N PHE A 94 -5.66 -3.50 -5.53
CA PHE A 94 -6.64 -2.44 -5.58
C PHE A 94 -8.02 -2.99 -5.99
N GLY A 95 -8.08 -3.83 -7.03
CA GLY A 95 -9.32 -4.44 -7.50
C GLY A 95 -10.04 -5.23 -6.40
N VAL A 96 -9.30 -6.05 -5.66
CA VAL A 96 -9.86 -6.81 -4.52
C VAL A 96 -10.43 -5.87 -3.47
N LEU A 97 -9.70 -4.83 -3.07
CA LEU A 97 -10.14 -3.90 -2.03
C LEU A 97 -11.33 -3.03 -2.47
N GLN A 98 -11.43 -2.68 -3.76
CA GLN A 98 -12.57 -1.94 -4.27
C GLN A 98 -13.89 -2.72 -4.16
N SER A 99 -13.86 -4.06 -4.22
CA SER A 99 -15.06 -4.89 -4.10
C SER A 99 -15.77 -4.75 -2.75
N VAL A 100 -15.04 -4.31 -1.71
CA VAL A 100 -15.59 -4.11 -0.37
C VAL A 100 -15.76 -2.63 0.01
N ARG A 101 -15.50 -1.70 -0.92
CA ARG A 101 -15.72 -0.27 -0.70
C ARG A 101 -17.16 0.01 -0.26
N GLY A 102 -17.33 0.99 0.63
CA GLY A 102 -18.64 1.32 1.21
C GLY A 102 -19.14 0.34 2.26
N HIS A 103 -18.40 -0.70 2.61
CA HIS A 103 -18.71 -1.59 3.73
C HIS A 103 -17.86 -1.25 4.95
N ARG A 104 -18.30 -1.68 6.13
CA ARG A 104 -17.56 -1.46 7.40
C ARG A 104 -16.11 -1.95 7.33
N VAL A 105 -15.84 -3.05 6.64
CA VAL A 105 -14.47 -3.57 6.43
C VAL A 105 -13.58 -2.55 5.73
N TYR A 106 -14.09 -1.80 4.75
CA TYR A 106 -13.29 -0.79 4.05
C TYR A 106 -13.05 0.43 4.94
N ASN A 107 -14.02 0.83 5.76
CA ASN A 107 -13.79 1.85 6.80
C ASN A 107 -12.68 1.42 7.77
N ASP A 108 -12.74 0.18 8.26
CA ASP A 108 -11.72 -0.38 9.14
C ASP A 108 -10.35 -0.42 8.44
N ILE A 109 -10.29 -0.76 7.15
CA ILE A 109 -9.03 -0.72 6.38
C ILE A 109 -8.47 0.71 6.29
N MET A 110 -9.32 1.69 5.95
CA MET A 110 -8.91 3.09 5.83
C MET A 110 -8.44 3.69 7.17
N ASN A 111 -9.05 3.29 8.28
CA ASN A 111 -8.80 3.88 9.59
C ASN A 111 -7.73 3.13 10.41
N ASP A 112 -7.69 1.81 10.31
CA ASP A 112 -6.90 0.95 11.21
C ASP A 112 -5.62 0.41 10.53
N THR A 113 -5.37 0.75 9.26
CA THR A 113 -4.17 0.33 8.53
C THR A 113 -3.41 1.50 7.92
N ARG A 114 -2.15 1.28 7.59
CA ARG A 114 -1.29 2.26 6.92
C ARG A 114 -1.54 2.37 5.42
N LEU A 115 -2.50 1.63 4.88
CA LEU A 115 -2.76 1.53 3.44
C LEU A 115 -3.53 2.74 2.87
N SER A 116 -4.17 3.55 3.72
CA SER A 116 -5.00 4.70 3.29
C SER A 116 -4.31 5.65 2.28
N PRO A 117 -3.03 6.04 2.45
CA PRO A 117 -2.36 6.90 1.47
C PRO A 117 -2.25 6.27 0.09
N TRP A 118 -1.91 4.98 0.01
CA TRP A 118 -1.83 4.24 -1.25
C TRP A 118 -3.21 4.13 -1.92
N LEU A 119 -4.27 3.81 -1.16
CA LEU A 119 -5.64 3.75 -1.67
C LEU A 119 -6.11 5.11 -2.22
N THR A 120 -5.76 6.19 -1.53
CA THR A 120 -6.13 7.55 -1.93
C THR A 120 -5.47 7.94 -3.26
N GLU A 121 -4.22 7.55 -3.47
CA GLU A 121 -3.49 7.87 -4.70
C GLU A 121 -3.96 7.01 -5.89
N MET A 122 -4.31 5.74 -5.64
CA MET A 122 -4.99 4.92 -6.65
C MET A 122 -6.34 5.53 -7.06
N ASP A 123 -7.12 6.05 -6.12
CA ASP A 123 -8.38 6.74 -6.41
C ASP A 123 -8.17 7.99 -7.27
N LYS A 124 -7.14 8.80 -6.96
CA LYS A 124 -6.79 9.99 -7.75
C LYS A 124 -6.42 9.65 -9.20
N LEU A 125 -5.64 8.59 -9.42
CA LEU A 125 -5.26 8.15 -10.76
C LEU A 125 -6.47 7.76 -11.62
N LEU A 126 -7.54 7.29 -10.99
CA LEU A 126 -8.78 6.90 -11.65
C LEU A 126 -9.82 8.02 -11.71
N GLY A 127 -9.48 9.24 -11.28
CA GLY A 127 -10.40 10.37 -11.23
C GLY A 127 -11.57 10.16 -10.27
N LYS A 128 -11.40 9.33 -9.24
CA LYS A 128 -12.42 9.09 -8.22
C LYS A 128 -12.34 10.15 -7.11
N GLU A 129 -13.51 10.49 -6.57
CA GLU A 129 -13.60 11.34 -5.38
C GLU A 129 -12.91 10.70 -4.17
N ALA A 130 -12.33 11.55 -3.33
CA ALA A 130 -11.68 11.10 -2.10
C ALA A 130 -12.67 10.32 -1.22
N TYR A 131 -12.24 9.16 -0.73
CA TYR A 131 -13.08 8.36 0.16
C TYR A 131 -13.31 9.09 1.49
N THR A 132 -14.58 9.29 1.86
CA THR A 132 -14.97 9.88 3.14
C THR A 132 -15.70 8.84 3.99
N THR A 133 -15.22 8.65 5.22
CA THR A 133 -15.79 7.68 6.17
C THR A 133 -17.12 8.15 6.80
N ALA A 134 -17.48 9.42 6.61
CA ALA A 134 -18.64 10.07 7.25
C ALA A 134 -20.02 9.71 6.64
N THR A 135 -20.07 9.09 5.46
CA THR A 135 -21.32 8.96 4.68
C THR A 135 -22.26 7.84 5.17
N GLN A 136 -21.93 7.07 6.22
CA GLN A 136 -22.79 5.99 6.72
C GLN A 136 -23.51 6.30 8.06
N ARG A 137 -24.16 7.47 8.15
CA ARG A 137 -25.11 7.78 9.24
C ARG A 137 -26.53 8.16 8.77
N SER A 138 -26.87 7.91 7.51
CA SER A 138 -28.23 8.14 7.01
C SER A 138 -28.72 7.02 6.11
N LEU A 139 -28.88 5.82 6.67
CA LEU A 139 -29.85 4.81 6.23
C LEU A 139 -30.33 4.05 7.47
#